data_AF-A0A1N7A1G7-F1
#
_entry.id   AF-A0A1N7A1G7-F1
#
_cell.length_a   1.000
_cell.length_b   1.000
_cell.length_c   1.000
_cell.angle_alpha   90.00
_cell.angle_beta   90.00
_cell.angle_gamma   90.00
#
_symmetry.space_group_name_H-M   'P 1'
#
loop_
_entity.id
_entity.type
_entity.pdbx_description
1 polymer ?
#
loop_
_entity_poly.entity_id
_entity_poly.type
_entity_poly.pdbx_seq_one_letter_code
_entity_poly.pdbx_strand_id
1 'polypeptide(L)'
;MLNRLRPDEERYARRMARIARWDKPIETGGQRLRAWTNMLLVDHGIFRMAYLNAHRVTPRLWRSAQPAPGQIAAFARKGVKTIVNLRGGREHGSWPLQKEASERHGIRLVDFVLRSRGAPDRETILGAKAFFASLEEPALVHCKSGADRAGFFSALYLLVHENRPLDEAMAQLSLRYGHFRFAKTGILDAFFDAYRREGDAKGIPFLDWVETIYDPVRLEREFKPGLLSSLIADRLIRRE
;
A
#
# COMPACT_ATOMS: atom_id res chain seq x y z
N MET A 1 6.46 -1.29 -22.74
CA MET A 1 5.41 -1.65 -23.72
C MET A 1 5.56 -3.06 -24.28
N LEU A 2 6.76 -3.60 -24.52
CA LEU A 2 6.99 -4.95 -25.06
C LEU A 2 6.53 -6.13 -24.16
N ASN A 3 6.33 -5.92 -22.86
CA ASN A 3 6.03 -7.01 -21.92
C ASN A 3 4.55 -7.46 -21.92
N ARG A 4 3.64 -6.65 -22.49
CA ARG A 4 2.20 -6.98 -22.60
C ARG A 4 1.87 -7.91 -23.78
N LEU A 5 2.80 -8.08 -24.73
CA LEU A 5 2.65 -8.91 -25.92
C LEU A 5 3.06 -10.38 -25.70
N ARG A 6 3.51 -10.72 -24.48
CA ARG A 6 4.02 -12.05 -24.13
C ARG A 6 2.92 -12.93 -23.54
N PRO A 7 2.93 -14.26 -23.77
CA PRO A 7 2.00 -15.19 -23.14
C PRO A 7 1.98 -15.07 -21.61
N ASP A 8 0.82 -15.34 -21.01
CA ASP A 8 0.56 -15.17 -19.57
C ASP A 8 1.52 -16.01 -18.71
N GLU A 9 1.81 -17.24 -19.12
CA GLU A 9 2.75 -18.14 -18.47
C GLU A 9 4.18 -17.58 -18.45
N GLU A 10 4.66 -17.02 -19.55
CA GLU A 10 5.98 -16.40 -19.60
C GLU A 10 6.09 -15.19 -18.67
N ARG A 11 5.02 -14.38 -18.59
CA ARG A 11 4.99 -13.23 -17.69
C ARG A 11 5.04 -13.69 -16.24
N TYR A 12 4.30 -14.75 -15.91
CA TYR A 12 4.31 -15.37 -14.59
C TYR A 12 5.69 -15.95 -14.24
N ALA A 13 6.29 -16.75 -15.11
CA ALA A 13 7.62 -17.34 -14.90
C ALA A 13 8.69 -16.25 -14.67
N ARG A 14 8.69 -15.18 -15.48
CA ARG A 14 9.61 -14.06 -15.29
C ARG A 14 9.38 -13.32 -13.98
N ARG A 15 8.13 -13.19 -13.53
CA ARG A 15 7.79 -12.60 -12.23
C ARG A 15 8.35 -13.47 -11.11
N MET A 16 8.10 -14.78 -11.15
CA MET A 16 8.63 -15.71 -10.16
C MET A 16 10.16 -15.71 -10.12
N ALA A 17 10.83 -15.64 -11.27
CA ALA A 17 12.29 -15.53 -11.31
C ALA A 17 12.82 -14.22 -10.67
N ARG A 18 12.08 -13.11 -10.77
CA ARG A 18 12.44 -11.86 -10.06
C ARG A 18 12.25 -12.01 -8.56
N ILE A 19 11.13 -12.58 -8.12
CA ILE A 19 10.85 -12.83 -6.70
C ILE A 19 11.96 -13.71 -6.11
N ALA A 20 12.22 -14.87 -6.74
CA ALA A 20 13.24 -15.81 -6.29
C ALA A 20 14.66 -15.19 -6.23
N ARG A 21 14.95 -14.18 -7.05
CA ARG A 21 16.21 -13.44 -6.98
C ARG A 21 16.29 -12.55 -5.76
N TRP A 22 15.23 -11.78 -5.49
CA TRP A 22 15.25 -10.73 -4.49
C TRP A 22 14.79 -11.18 -3.11
N ASP A 23 14.19 -12.36 -2.98
CA ASP A 23 13.86 -12.95 -1.68
C ASP A 23 15.10 -13.54 -0.97
N LYS A 24 16.24 -13.63 -1.66
CA LYS A 24 17.53 -14.04 -1.09
C LYS A 24 18.15 -12.93 -0.23
N PRO A 25 18.84 -13.28 0.88
CA PRO A 25 19.57 -12.32 1.69
C PRO A 25 20.73 -11.67 0.90
N ILE A 26 21.17 -10.50 1.38
CA ILE A 26 22.34 -9.80 0.84
C ILE A 26 23.57 -10.25 1.64
N GLU A 27 24.45 -11.01 1.01
CA GLU A 27 25.64 -11.60 1.63
C GLU A 27 26.92 -10.87 1.20
N THR A 28 26.95 -10.29 -0.01
CA THR A 28 28.16 -9.65 -0.57
C THR A 28 27.95 -8.17 -0.91
N GLY A 29 29.06 -7.42 -0.98
CA GLY A 29 29.05 -6.03 -1.43
C GLY A 29 28.49 -5.85 -2.84
N GLY A 30 28.77 -6.79 -3.76
CA GLY A 30 28.22 -6.78 -5.11
C GLY A 30 26.71 -6.98 -5.16
N GLN A 31 26.17 -7.90 -4.35
CA GLN A 31 24.72 -8.09 -4.22
C GLN A 31 24.05 -6.83 -3.64
N ARG A 32 24.69 -6.21 -2.64
CA ARG A 32 24.22 -4.95 -2.04
C ARG A 32 24.16 -3.83 -3.07
N LEU A 33 25.23 -3.63 -3.85
CA LEU A 33 25.27 -2.63 -4.91
C LEU A 33 24.16 -2.88 -5.93
N ARG A 34 23.99 -4.12 -6.38
CA ARG A 34 22.93 -4.50 -7.32
C ARG A 34 21.52 -4.24 -6.76
N ALA A 35 21.28 -4.53 -5.48
CA ALA A 35 20.02 -4.26 -4.82
C ALA A 35 19.73 -2.75 -4.77
N TRP A 36 20.72 -1.93 -4.42
CA TRP A 36 20.62 -0.47 -4.44
C TRP A 36 20.36 0.07 -5.84
N THR A 37 21.14 -0.33 -6.84
CA THR A 37 20.94 0.11 -8.23
C THR A 37 19.56 -0.27 -8.74
N ASN A 38 19.10 -1.50 -8.47
CA ASN A 38 17.75 -1.93 -8.86
C ASN A 38 16.67 -1.13 -8.12
N MET A 39 16.83 -0.92 -6.81
CA MET A 39 15.90 -0.14 -6.01
C MET A 39 15.78 1.30 -6.54
N LEU A 40 16.91 1.96 -6.82
CA LEU A 40 16.93 3.34 -7.27
C LEU A 40 16.37 3.52 -8.69
N LEU A 41 16.79 2.66 -9.63
CA LEU A 41 16.52 2.85 -11.06
C LEU A 41 15.31 2.07 -11.56
N VAL A 42 15.11 0.83 -11.11
CA VAL A 42 14.03 -0.05 -11.59
C VAL A 42 12.78 0.08 -10.74
N ASP A 43 12.91 0.09 -9.41
CA ASP A 43 11.79 0.35 -8.50
C ASP A 43 11.49 1.85 -8.33
N HIS A 44 12.21 2.70 -9.06
CA HIS A 44 12.07 4.16 -9.02
C HIS A 44 12.29 4.75 -7.61
N GLY A 45 13.18 4.10 -6.85
CA GLY A 45 13.57 4.47 -5.49
C GLY A 45 14.16 5.88 -5.40
N ILE A 46 14.72 6.42 -6.48
CA ILE A 46 15.29 7.76 -6.51
C ILE A 46 14.28 8.85 -6.09
N PHE A 47 13.02 8.73 -6.49
CA PHE A 47 12.00 9.73 -6.14
C PHE A 47 11.63 9.69 -4.66
N ARG A 48 11.60 8.50 -4.06
CA ARG A 48 11.28 8.31 -2.63
C ARG A 48 12.47 8.56 -1.70
N MET A 49 13.69 8.57 -2.24
CA MET A 49 14.86 9.12 -1.55
C MET A 49 14.74 10.65 -1.41
N ALA A 50 14.26 11.34 -2.44
CA ALA A 50 14.02 12.78 -2.40
C ALA A 50 12.78 13.15 -1.55
N TYR A 51 11.68 12.40 -1.68
CA TYR A 51 10.46 12.62 -0.92
C TYR A 51 9.77 11.30 -0.52
N LEU A 52 9.87 10.96 0.76
CA LEU A 52 9.32 9.71 1.31
C LEU A 52 7.79 9.72 1.45
N ASN A 53 7.12 10.85 1.28
CA ASN A 53 5.68 11.01 1.56
C ASN A 53 5.29 10.43 2.94
N ALA A 54 6.09 10.72 3.95
CA ALA A 54 5.93 10.19 5.30
C ALA A 54 5.10 11.13 6.17
N HIS A 55 4.01 10.60 6.75
CA HIS A 55 3.08 11.37 7.59
C HIS A 55 2.68 10.56 8.81
N ARG A 56 2.49 11.23 9.93
CA ARG A 56 1.88 10.63 11.12
C ARG A 56 0.37 10.63 10.93
N VAL A 57 -0.27 9.47 11.07
CA VAL A 57 -1.73 9.32 10.99
C VAL A 57 -2.31 9.53 12.39
N THR A 58 -1.80 8.77 13.36
CA THR A 58 -2.14 8.87 14.79
C THR A 58 -0.87 8.73 15.62
N PRO A 59 -0.92 8.86 16.96
CA PRO A 59 0.24 8.57 17.77
C PRO A 59 0.86 7.18 17.54
N ARG A 60 0.03 6.22 17.09
CA ARG A 60 0.33 4.79 16.94
C ARG A 60 0.59 4.36 15.50
N LEU A 61 0.25 5.18 14.50
CA LEU A 61 0.43 4.83 13.09
C LEU A 61 1.10 5.93 12.27
N TRP A 62 2.11 5.54 11.49
CA TRP A 62 2.73 6.31 10.42
C TRP A 62 2.39 5.70 9.06
N ARG A 63 2.33 6.54 8.03
CA ARG A 63 2.22 6.14 6.62
C ARG A 63 3.35 6.71 5.79
N SER A 64 3.81 5.98 4.77
CA SER A 64 4.89 6.44 3.89
C SER A 64 4.95 5.75 2.51
N ALA A 65 5.75 6.30 1.60
CA ALA A 65 6.35 5.52 0.51
C ALA A 65 7.35 4.50 1.08
N GLN A 66 7.75 3.49 0.30
CA GLN A 66 8.64 2.45 0.82
C GLN A 66 9.99 3.04 1.28
N PRO A 67 10.33 2.94 2.57
CA PRO A 67 11.52 3.58 3.10
C PRO A 67 12.79 2.85 2.68
N ALA A 68 13.86 3.61 2.46
CA ALA A 68 15.22 3.10 2.33
C ALA A 68 15.82 2.75 3.70
N PRO A 69 16.91 1.97 3.77
CA PRO A 69 17.53 1.55 5.04
C PRO A 69 17.78 2.67 6.05
N GLY A 70 18.35 3.81 5.64
CA GLY A 70 18.58 4.95 6.55
C GLY A 70 17.28 5.59 7.07
N GLN A 71 16.20 5.54 6.30
CA GLN A 71 14.89 6.03 6.72
C GLN A 71 14.23 5.05 7.70
N ILE A 72 14.42 3.74 7.52
CA ILE A 72 14.00 2.71 8.49
C ILE A 72 14.70 2.95 9.84
N ALA A 73 16.01 3.19 9.82
CA ALA A 73 16.77 3.55 11.03
C ALA A 73 16.22 4.81 11.73
N ALA A 74 15.79 5.81 10.95
CA ALA A 74 15.17 7.02 11.49
C ALA A 74 13.79 6.73 12.13
N PHE A 75 13.00 5.82 11.57
CA PHE A 75 11.73 5.39 12.18
C PHE A 75 11.95 4.52 13.43
N ALA A 76 12.98 3.67 13.45
CA ALA A 76 13.37 2.92 14.64
C ALA A 76 13.66 3.86 15.82
N ARG A 77 14.42 4.94 15.57
CA ARG A 77 14.69 5.99 16.57
C ARG A 77 13.44 6.75 17.02
N LYS A 78 12.36 6.74 16.23
CA LYS A 78 11.04 7.28 16.62
C LYS A 78 10.17 6.27 17.36
N GLY A 79 10.70 5.08 17.66
CA GLY A 79 10.01 4.03 18.39
C GLY A 79 9.11 3.14 17.52
N VAL A 80 9.21 3.20 16.18
CA VAL A 80 8.45 2.28 15.32
C VAL A 80 8.89 0.84 15.59
N LYS A 81 7.91 -0.04 15.87
CA LYS A 81 8.14 -1.45 16.19
C LYS A 81 7.79 -2.38 15.03
N THR A 82 6.79 -2.00 14.22
CA THR A 82 6.34 -2.79 13.06
C THR A 82 6.39 -1.98 11.79
N ILE A 83 6.85 -2.58 10.69
CA ILE A 83 6.66 -2.09 9.32
C ILE A 83 5.67 -3.01 8.60
N VAL A 84 4.64 -2.42 8.01
CA VAL A 84 3.62 -3.11 7.21
C VAL A 84 3.83 -2.83 5.73
N ASN A 85 4.13 -3.87 4.95
CA ASN A 85 4.28 -3.80 3.51
C ASN A 85 2.95 -4.09 2.79
N LEU A 86 2.42 -3.07 2.12
CA LEU A 86 1.16 -3.20 1.38
C LEU A 86 1.33 -3.66 -0.06
N ARG A 87 2.57 -3.83 -0.52
CA ARG A 87 2.82 -4.10 -1.95
C ARG A 87 2.59 -5.56 -2.32
N GLY A 88 2.91 -6.49 -1.40
CA GLY A 88 3.11 -7.91 -1.70
C GLY A 88 4.24 -8.20 -2.71
N GLY A 89 4.88 -7.16 -3.25
CA GLY A 89 5.84 -7.22 -4.33
C GLY A 89 7.26 -7.34 -3.81
N ARG A 90 7.80 -8.57 -3.87
CA ARG A 90 9.20 -8.91 -3.55
C ARG A 90 10.07 -8.97 -4.81
N GLU A 91 9.71 -8.18 -5.83
CA GLU A 91 10.27 -8.27 -7.18
C GLU A 91 11.45 -7.32 -7.44
N HIS A 92 11.83 -6.54 -6.43
CA HIS A 92 12.82 -5.47 -6.56
C HIS A 92 13.84 -5.54 -5.44
N GLY A 93 15.01 -4.94 -5.69
CA GLY A 93 16.09 -4.80 -4.71
C GLY A 93 15.72 -4.02 -3.46
N SER A 94 14.57 -3.32 -3.46
CA SER A 94 14.02 -2.69 -2.27
C SER A 94 13.62 -3.69 -1.18
N TRP A 95 13.20 -4.89 -1.54
CA TRP A 95 12.76 -5.92 -0.60
C TRP A 95 13.88 -6.42 0.33
N PRO A 96 15.00 -6.97 -0.17
CA PRO A 96 16.05 -7.47 0.70
C PRO A 96 16.73 -6.36 1.50
N LEU A 97 16.84 -5.14 0.93
CA LEU A 97 17.33 -3.96 1.65
C LEU A 97 16.42 -3.58 2.83
N GLN A 98 15.10 -3.64 2.64
CA GLN A 98 14.13 -3.37 3.70
C GLN A 98 14.17 -4.46 4.78
N LYS A 99 14.20 -5.72 4.37
CA LYS A 99 14.26 -6.86 5.29
C LYS A 99 15.48 -6.78 6.20
N GLU A 100 16.67 -6.65 5.61
CA GLU A 100 17.92 -6.53 6.36
C GLU A 100 17.93 -5.30 7.29
N ALA A 101 17.43 -4.15 6.83
CA ALA A 101 17.36 -2.95 7.66
C ALA A 101 16.35 -3.09 8.82
N SER A 102 15.23 -3.77 8.60
CA SER A 102 14.22 -4.01 9.63
C SER A 102 14.78 -4.93 10.71
N GLU A 103 15.41 -6.04 10.30
CA GLU A 103 16.09 -6.98 11.20
C GLU A 103 17.18 -6.30 12.03
N ARG A 104 18.05 -5.52 11.39
CA ARG A 104 19.13 -4.75 12.05
C ARG A 104 18.62 -3.83 13.15
N HIS A 105 17.40 -3.31 13.01
CA HIS A 105 16.81 -2.36 13.95
C HIS A 105 15.74 -2.99 14.85
N GLY A 106 15.60 -4.32 14.85
CA GLY A 106 14.60 -5.02 15.67
C GLY A 106 13.16 -4.66 15.31
N ILE A 107 12.91 -4.23 14.07
CA ILE A 107 11.58 -3.89 13.58
C ILE A 107 10.96 -5.12 12.94
N ARG A 108 9.77 -5.51 13.40
CA ARG A 108 8.98 -6.58 12.80
C ARG A 108 8.49 -6.13 11.42
N LEU A 109 8.80 -6.91 10.37
CA LEU A 109 8.32 -6.66 9.02
C LEU A 109 7.20 -7.65 8.67
N VAL A 110 6.01 -7.14 8.36
CA VAL A 110 4.83 -7.96 8.02
C VAL A 110 4.19 -7.49 6.71
N ASP A 111 3.48 -8.40 6.04
CA ASP A 111 2.75 -8.11 4.81
C ASP A 111 1.24 -7.96 5.10
N PHE A 112 0.60 -6.96 4.49
CA PHE A 112 -0.86 -6.85 4.39
C PHE A 112 -1.19 -6.35 2.98
N VAL A 113 -1.36 -7.27 2.04
CA VAL A 113 -1.33 -6.93 0.62
C VAL A 113 -2.64 -6.25 0.20
N LEU A 114 -2.52 -5.05 -0.38
CA LEU A 114 -3.65 -4.29 -0.90
C LEU A 114 -3.49 -3.99 -2.38
N ARG A 115 -4.62 -3.85 -3.08
CA ARG A 115 -4.68 -3.35 -4.46
C ARG A 115 -4.98 -1.85 -4.42
N SER A 116 -4.44 -1.10 -5.38
CA SER A 116 -4.73 0.35 -5.50
C SER A 116 -5.67 0.69 -6.65
N ARG A 117 -6.04 -0.26 -7.52
CA ARG A 117 -6.78 0.00 -8.77
C ARG A 117 -7.88 -1.03 -9.04
N GLY A 118 -8.29 -1.76 -8.02
CA GLY A 118 -9.39 -2.73 -8.07
C GLY A 118 -10.18 -2.61 -6.78
N ALA A 119 -11.40 -3.16 -6.78
CA ALA A 119 -12.23 -3.13 -5.59
C ALA A 119 -11.53 -3.86 -4.43
N PRO A 120 -11.65 -3.37 -3.20
CA PRO A 120 -11.12 -4.07 -2.04
C PRO A 120 -11.70 -5.48 -1.92
N ASP A 121 -10.84 -6.47 -1.71
CA ASP A 121 -11.26 -7.86 -1.54
C ASP A 121 -11.99 -8.04 -0.20
N ARG A 122 -13.15 -8.70 -0.20
CA ARG A 122 -14.00 -8.82 1.00
C ARG A 122 -13.27 -9.51 2.15
N GLU A 123 -12.63 -10.66 1.88
CA GLU A 123 -11.93 -11.44 2.90
C GLU A 123 -10.78 -10.65 3.52
N THR A 124 -10.04 -9.92 2.68
CA THR A 124 -8.96 -9.03 3.13
C THR A 124 -9.46 -7.95 4.09
N ILE A 125 -10.63 -7.36 3.83
CA ILE A 125 -11.20 -6.33 4.71
C ILE A 125 -11.73 -6.93 6.01
N LEU A 126 -12.40 -8.08 5.95
CA LEU A 126 -12.87 -8.78 7.16
C LEU A 126 -11.69 -9.22 8.06
N GLY A 127 -10.56 -9.60 7.47
CA GLY A 127 -9.33 -9.93 8.19
C GLY A 127 -8.61 -8.72 8.81
N ALA A 128 -8.96 -7.48 8.43
CA ALA A 128 -8.24 -6.28 8.85
C ALA A 128 -8.29 -6.05 10.37
N LYS A 129 -9.43 -6.33 11.02
CA LYS A 129 -9.57 -6.16 12.49
C LYS A 129 -8.57 -7.03 13.26
N ALA A 130 -8.49 -8.30 12.91
CA ALA A 130 -7.55 -9.24 13.52
C ALA A 130 -6.10 -8.85 13.22
N PHE A 131 -5.84 -8.41 11.97
CA PHE A 131 -4.52 -7.93 11.59
C PHE A 131 -4.07 -6.73 12.43
N PHE A 132 -4.92 -5.71 12.57
CA PHE A 132 -4.61 -4.50 13.36
C PHE A 132 -4.36 -4.84 14.83
N ALA A 133 -5.17 -5.73 15.43
CA ALA A 133 -4.96 -6.17 16.81
C ALA A 133 -3.63 -6.91 17.02
N SER A 134 -3.02 -7.46 15.96
CA SER A 134 -1.73 -8.16 16.01
C SER A 134 -0.51 -7.25 15.83
N LEU A 135 -0.71 -5.95 15.57
CA LEU A 135 0.39 -5.02 15.32
C LEU A 135 1.05 -4.57 16.62
N GLU A 136 2.39 -4.59 16.64
CA GLU A 136 3.14 -3.89 17.67
C GLU A 136 3.30 -2.43 17.27
N GLU A 137 2.78 -1.54 18.09
CA GLU A 137 2.69 -0.11 17.81
C GLU A 137 3.75 0.69 18.60
N PRO A 138 4.23 1.83 18.07
CA PRO A 138 3.85 2.46 16.80
C PRO A 138 4.25 1.68 15.54
N ALA A 139 3.37 1.63 14.55
CA ALA A 139 3.60 0.96 13.26
C ALA A 139 3.85 1.97 12.13
N LEU A 140 4.62 1.55 11.11
CA LEU A 140 4.79 2.26 9.85
C LEU A 140 4.21 1.43 8.72
N VAL A 141 3.17 1.91 8.07
CA VAL A 141 2.65 1.31 6.84
C VAL A 141 3.27 1.97 5.61
N HIS A 142 3.59 1.17 4.60
CA HIS A 142 4.04 1.73 3.32
C HIS A 142 3.47 1.01 2.10
N CYS A 143 3.45 1.74 0.99
CA CYS A 143 3.28 1.18 -0.35
C CYS A 143 4.43 1.64 -1.26
N LYS A 144 4.22 1.79 -2.57
CA LYS A 144 5.27 2.32 -3.45
C LYS A 144 5.51 3.83 -3.22
N SER A 145 4.43 4.62 -3.21
CA SER A 145 4.46 6.09 -3.15
C SER A 145 3.85 6.70 -1.88
N GLY A 146 3.29 5.88 -0.98
CA GLY A 146 2.61 6.36 0.23
C GLY A 146 1.26 7.04 0.01
N ALA A 147 0.74 7.05 -1.22
CA ALA A 147 -0.54 7.66 -1.56
C ALA A 147 -1.70 6.67 -1.38
N ASP A 148 -1.97 5.83 -2.38
CA ASP A 148 -3.24 5.10 -2.51
C ASP A 148 -3.40 3.99 -1.46
N ARG A 149 -2.61 2.91 -1.55
CA ARG A 149 -2.70 1.77 -0.60
C ARG A 149 -2.44 2.18 0.85
N ALA A 150 -1.46 3.05 1.07
CA ALA A 150 -1.15 3.52 2.40
C ALA A 150 -2.28 4.40 2.97
N GLY A 151 -2.93 5.21 2.13
CA GLY A 151 -4.11 5.98 2.52
C GLY A 151 -5.31 5.09 2.81
N PHE A 152 -5.56 4.09 1.96
CA PHE A 152 -6.62 3.12 2.15
C PHE A 152 -6.44 2.32 3.44
N PHE A 153 -5.24 1.78 3.68
CA PHE A 153 -4.92 1.11 4.93
C PHE A 153 -5.09 2.04 6.14
N SER A 154 -4.64 3.29 6.04
CA SER A 154 -4.78 4.27 7.14
C SER A 154 -6.25 4.57 7.44
N ALA A 155 -7.09 4.69 6.40
CA ALA A 155 -8.53 4.87 6.54
C ALA A 155 -9.19 3.66 7.22
N LEU A 156 -8.85 2.43 6.79
CA LEU A 156 -9.33 1.21 7.42
C LEU A 156 -8.89 1.12 8.89
N TYR A 157 -7.64 1.44 9.19
CA TYR A 157 -7.14 1.44 10.58
C TYR A 157 -7.91 2.43 11.45
N LEU A 158 -8.13 3.66 10.97
CA LEU A 158 -8.91 4.66 11.69
C LEU A 158 -10.36 4.18 11.93
N LEU A 159 -11.01 3.63 10.90
CA LEU A 159 -12.42 3.22 10.97
C LEU A 159 -12.62 1.95 11.82
N VAL A 160 -11.77 0.93 11.64
CA VAL A 160 -11.95 -0.41 12.21
C VAL A 160 -11.24 -0.58 13.54
N HIS A 161 -10.03 -0.04 13.69
CA HIS A 161 -9.21 -0.22 14.90
C HIS A 161 -9.38 0.93 15.88
N GLU A 162 -9.46 2.17 15.40
CA GLU A 162 -9.64 3.35 16.27
C GLU A 162 -11.09 3.83 16.40
N ASN A 163 -12.05 3.22 15.68
CA ASN A 163 -13.47 3.61 15.67
C ASN A 163 -13.68 5.12 15.39
N ARG A 164 -12.87 5.70 14.50
CA ARG A 164 -12.99 7.10 14.08
C ARG A 164 -14.14 7.29 13.09
N PRO A 165 -14.75 8.48 13.03
CA PRO A 165 -15.77 8.80 12.03
C PRO A 165 -15.30 8.55 10.60
N LEU A 166 -16.23 8.13 9.72
CA LEU A 166 -15.93 7.81 8.33
C LEU A 166 -15.25 8.97 7.58
N ASP A 167 -15.68 10.20 7.81
CA ASP A 167 -15.11 11.38 7.15
C ASP A 167 -13.65 11.63 7.56
N GLU A 168 -13.29 11.37 8.82
CA GLU A 168 -11.90 11.45 9.29
C GLU A 168 -11.03 10.37 8.63
N ALA A 169 -11.55 9.14 8.55
CA ALA A 169 -10.89 8.04 7.88
C ALA A 169 -10.66 8.34 6.38
N MET A 170 -11.68 8.83 5.69
CA MET A 170 -11.62 9.15 4.26
C MET A 170 -10.66 10.30 3.94
N ALA A 171 -10.37 11.20 4.87
CA ALA A 171 -9.37 12.26 4.66
C ALA A 171 -7.95 11.72 4.37
N GLN A 172 -7.69 10.45 4.70
CA GLN A 172 -6.46 9.74 4.32
C GLN A 172 -6.33 9.47 2.81
N LEU A 173 -7.42 9.56 2.05
CA LEU A 173 -7.45 9.51 0.60
C LEU A 173 -7.66 10.93 0.05
N SER A 174 -6.58 11.70 -0.03
CA SER A 174 -6.66 13.10 -0.46
C SER A 174 -5.44 13.57 -1.25
N LEU A 175 -5.60 14.68 -1.98
CA LEU A 175 -4.54 15.33 -2.75
C LEU A 175 -3.33 15.69 -1.90
N ARG A 176 -3.53 15.96 -0.59
CA ARG A 176 -2.45 16.19 0.39
C ARG A 176 -1.41 15.07 0.39
N TYR A 177 -1.83 13.84 0.15
CA TYR A 177 -0.97 12.67 0.14
C TYR A 177 -0.64 12.19 -1.28
N GLY A 178 -1.03 12.94 -2.32
CA GLY A 178 -0.84 12.60 -3.73
C GLY A 178 -1.82 11.53 -4.24
N HIS A 179 -2.98 11.39 -3.61
CA HIS A 179 -4.06 10.51 -4.06
C HIS A 179 -5.05 11.27 -4.96
N PHE A 180 -5.44 10.65 -6.08
CA PHE A 180 -6.33 11.25 -7.08
C PHE A 180 -7.58 10.39 -7.27
N ARG A 181 -8.72 10.88 -6.77
CA ARG A 181 -10.03 10.20 -6.84
C ARG A 181 -10.57 9.98 -8.25
N PHE A 182 -10.17 10.80 -9.21
CA PHE A 182 -10.69 10.71 -10.58
C PHE A 182 -9.88 9.75 -11.48
N ALA A 183 -8.79 9.18 -10.96
CA ALA A 183 -8.03 8.12 -11.60
C ALA A 183 -8.58 6.73 -11.23
N LYS A 184 -7.97 5.65 -11.76
CA LYS A 184 -8.34 4.26 -11.38
C LYS A 184 -8.25 3.98 -9.88
N THR A 185 -7.46 4.77 -9.16
CA THR A 185 -7.32 4.72 -7.70
C THR A 185 -8.56 5.19 -6.95
N GLY A 186 -9.46 5.93 -7.63
CA GLY A 186 -10.74 6.37 -7.09
C GLY A 186 -11.71 5.27 -6.69
N ILE A 187 -11.44 4.02 -7.08
CA ILE A 187 -12.25 2.89 -6.63
C ILE A 187 -12.17 2.71 -5.11
N LEU A 188 -11.09 3.17 -4.48
CA LEU A 188 -10.90 3.17 -3.04
C LEU A 188 -11.82 4.19 -2.35
N ASP A 189 -12.03 5.36 -2.98
CA ASP A 189 -13.04 6.31 -2.54
C ASP A 189 -14.45 5.74 -2.72
N ALA A 190 -14.72 5.17 -3.91
CA ALA A 190 -16.04 4.64 -4.25
C ALA A 190 -16.47 3.52 -3.28
N PHE A 191 -15.50 2.74 -2.78
CA PHE A 191 -15.73 1.75 -1.73
C PHE A 191 -16.26 2.40 -0.43
N PHE A 192 -15.60 3.44 0.07
CA PHE A 192 -16.06 4.13 1.29
C PHE A 192 -17.34 4.94 1.04
N ASP A 193 -17.56 5.48 -0.16
CA ASP A 193 -18.83 6.11 -0.52
C ASP A 193 -19.98 5.09 -0.54
N ALA A 194 -19.72 3.88 -1.03
CA ALA A 194 -20.70 2.79 -0.97
C ALA A 194 -21.06 2.47 0.47
N TYR A 195 -20.07 2.37 1.36
CA TYR A 195 -20.34 2.22 2.79
C TYR A 195 -21.14 3.39 3.36
N ARG A 196 -20.79 4.64 3.02
CA ARG A 196 -21.53 5.82 3.48
C ARG A 196 -23.02 5.72 3.17
N ARG A 197 -23.36 5.37 1.92
CA ARG A 197 -24.75 5.31 1.45
C ARG A 197 -25.51 4.08 1.96
N GLU A 198 -24.84 2.94 2.00
CA GLU A 198 -25.50 1.65 2.16
C GLU A 198 -25.39 1.08 3.57
N GLY A 199 -24.41 1.55 4.36
CA GLY A 199 -24.15 1.13 5.73
C GLY A 199 -24.27 2.26 6.73
N ASP A 200 -23.34 3.22 6.71
CA ASP A 200 -23.23 4.29 7.72
C ASP A 200 -24.52 5.12 7.86
N ALA A 201 -25.10 5.58 6.75
CA ALA A 201 -26.38 6.31 6.74
C ALA A 201 -27.58 5.49 7.24
N LYS A 202 -27.43 4.16 7.34
CA LYS A 202 -28.45 3.23 7.83
C LYS A 202 -28.09 2.66 9.21
N GLY A 203 -27.03 3.15 9.85
CA GLY A 203 -26.57 2.69 11.16
C GLY A 203 -25.94 1.29 11.16
N ILE A 204 -25.50 0.77 10.01
CA ILE A 204 -24.87 -0.55 9.92
C ILE A 204 -23.36 -0.41 10.19
N PRO A 205 -22.79 -1.16 11.14
CA PRO A 205 -21.35 -1.16 11.39
C PRO A 205 -20.55 -1.53 10.14
N PHE A 206 -19.35 -0.96 9.99
CA PHE A 206 -18.56 -1.11 8.77
C PHE A 206 -18.29 -2.57 8.38
N LEU A 207 -17.85 -3.40 9.33
CA LEU A 207 -17.55 -4.81 9.04
C LEU A 207 -18.80 -5.62 8.72
N ASP A 208 -19.93 -5.35 9.39
CA ASP A 208 -21.21 -5.99 9.11
C ASP A 208 -21.71 -5.65 7.70
N TRP A 209 -21.51 -4.39 7.26
CA TRP A 209 -21.80 -3.99 5.89
C TRP A 209 -20.87 -4.70 4.88
N VAL A 210 -19.57 -4.82 5.18
CA VAL A 210 -18.62 -5.57 4.34
C VAL A 210 -19.03 -7.03 4.23
N GLU A 211 -19.50 -7.64 5.31
CA GLU A 211 -19.91 -9.04 5.36
C GLU A 211 -21.20 -9.27 4.56
N THR A 212 -22.21 -8.41 4.74
CA THR A 212 -23.58 -8.72 4.30
C THR A 212 -24.05 -7.97 3.04
N ILE A 213 -23.50 -6.79 2.74
CA ILE A 213 -24.05 -5.90 1.69
C ILE A 213 -23.03 -5.57 0.61
N TYR A 214 -21.78 -5.31 0.99
CA TYR A 214 -20.72 -4.96 0.05
C TYR A 214 -20.59 -6.03 -1.04
N ASP A 215 -20.37 -5.63 -2.29
CA ASP A 215 -20.07 -6.55 -3.39
C ASP A 215 -18.92 -5.94 -4.23
N PRO A 216 -17.72 -6.55 -4.22
CA PRO A 216 -16.58 -6.05 -4.99
C PRO A 216 -16.84 -6.08 -6.50
N VAL A 217 -17.56 -7.07 -7.02
CA VAL A 217 -17.85 -7.19 -8.46
C VAL A 217 -18.80 -6.08 -8.90
N ARG A 218 -19.84 -5.81 -8.08
CA ARG A 218 -20.76 -4.70 -8.32
C ARG A 218 -20.01 -3.37 -8.31
N LEU A 219 -19.13 -3.15 -7.33
CA LEU A 219 -18.36 -1.91 -7.23
C LEU A 219 -17.44 -1.71 -8.43
N GLU A 220 -16.72 -2.75 -8.90
CA GLU A 220 -15.87 -2.64 -10.09
C GLU A 220 -16.67 -2.32 -11.36
N ARG A 221 -17.85 -2.92 -11.52
CA ARG A 221 -18.72 -2.68 -12.67
C ARG A 221 -19.29 -1.26 -12.69
N GLU A 222 -19.65 -0.72 -11.53
CA GLU A 222 -20.25 0.61 -11.39
C GLU A 222 -19.20 1.73 -11.44
N PHE A 223 -17.98 1.46 -10.99
CA PHE A 223 -16.90 2.44 -10.98
C PHE A 223 -16.37 2.73 -12.38
N LYS A 224 -16.68 3.93 -12.90
CA LYS A 224 -16.13 4.45 -14.16
C LYS A 224 -15.18 5.62 -13.87
N PRO A 225 -13.84 5.46 -14.02
CA PRO A 225 -12.92 6.57 -13.83
C PRO A 225 -13.19 7.67 -14.87
N GLY A 226 -13.01 8.94 -14.48
CA GLY A 226 -13.23 10.07 -15.38
C GLY A 226 -12.27 10.02 -16.58
N LEU A 227 -12.79 10.02 -17.81
CA LEU A 227 -12.02 9.82 -19.05
C LEU A 227 -10.82 10.78 -19.18
N LEU A 228 -10.99 12.08 -18.90
CA LEU A 228 -9.92 13.07 -18.96
C LEU A 228 -8.91 12.94 -17.81
N SER A 229 -9.37 12.59 -16.61
CA SER A 229 -8.50 12.45 -15.45
C SER A 229 -7.68 11.16 -15.48
N SER A 230 -8.23 10.07 -16.01
CA SER A 230 -7.48 8.83 -16.22
C SER A 230 -6.32 9.03 -17.19
N LEU A 231 -6.50 9.81 -18.27
CA LEU A 231 -5.43 10.13 -19.22
C LEU A 231 -4.34 11.03 -18.61
N ILE A 232 -4.73 12.05 -17.83
CA ILE A 232 -3.77 12.97 -17.18
C ILE A 232 -3.03 12.25 -16.05
N ALA A 233 -3.74 11.48 -15.22
CA ALA A 233 -3.14 10.69 -14.16
C ALA A 233 -2.25 9.58 -14.72
N ASP A 234 -2.67 8.82 -15.74
CA ASP A 234 -1.84 7.78 -16.36
C ASP A 234 -0.60 8.37 -17.08
N ARG A 235 -0.66 9.63 -17.53
CA ARG A 235 0.46 10.34 -18.19
C ARG A 235 1.42 11.01 -17.20
N LEU A 236 0.93 11.59 -16.10
CA LEU A 236 1.74 12.14 -15.00
C LEU A 236 2.28 11.03 -14.08
N ILE A 237 1.54 9.93 -13.96
CA ILE A 237 1.78 8.81 -13.07
C ILE A 237 1.92 7.54 -13.92
N ARG A 238 2.96 7.46 -14.75
CA ARG A 238 3.48 6.14 -15.18
C ARG A 238 4.08 5.43 -13.96
N ARG A 239 3.23 5.03 -13.02
CA ARG A 239 3.57 4.10 -11.94
C ARG A 239 2.95 2.77 -12.34
N GLU A 240 3.82 1.82 -12.72
CA GLU A 240 3.58 0.37 -12.94
C GLU A 240 2.14 -0.10 -13.17
#